data_AF-A0A800KPT2-F1
#
_entry.id   AF-A0A800KPT2-F1
#
_cell.length_a   1.000
_cell.length_b   1.000
_cell.length_c   1.000
_cell.angle_alpha   90.00
_cell.angle_beta   90.00
_cell.angle_gamma   90.00
#
_symmetry.space_group_name_H-M   'P 1'
#
loop_
_entity.id
_entity.type
_entity.pdbx_description
1 polymer ?
#
loop_
_entity_poly.entity_id
_entity_poly.type
_entity_poly.pdbx_seq_one_letter_code
_entity_poly.pdbx_strand_id
1 'polypeptide(L)'
;MKAASLDYQLDARVESEVRVSHLLQSLDELTEKWNPKLVAICQPSGINWPVPALDLLLTSLAEWSAGRDLPQFSYTVQEVRTAIAEPPNASRDQLGYATMLLLGLIGQGRSAHEWEAIAVGHYHLTRGKQAEAA
;
A
#
# COMPACT_ATOMS: atom_id res chain seq x y z
N MET A 1 21.09 -27.42 19.20
CA MET A 1 20.71 -26.78 17.93
C MET A 1 19.31 -26.14 17.90
N LYS A 2 18.43 -26.35 18.90
CA LYS A 2 17.05 -25.80 18.91
C LYS A 2 16.89 -24.37 19.46
N ALA A 3 17.81 -23.91 20.32
CA ALA A 3 17.70 -22.60 21.00
C ALA A 3 17.96 -21.41 20.05
N ALA A 4 19.02 -21.47 19.23
CA ALA A 4 19.38 -20.39 18.29
C ALA A 4 18.31 -20.09 17.23
N SER A 5 17.45 -21.07 16.90
CA SER A 5 16.34 -20.87 15.97
C SER A 5 15.15 -20.14 16.59
N LEU A 6 14.99 -20.22 17.92
CA LEU A 6 13.89 -19.56 18.63
C LEU A 6 14.26 -18.09 18.90
N ASP A 7 15.50 -17.85 19.34
CA ASP A 7 16.02 -16.51 19.60
C ASP A 7 16.03 -15.65 18.32
N TYR A 8 16.46 -16.22 17.19
CA TYR A 8 16.40 -15.54 15.89
C TYR A 8 14.98 -15.18 15.45
N GLN A 9 14.00 -16.04 15.71
CA GLN A 9 12.59 -15.78 15.38
C GLN A 9 11.98 -14.71 16.30
N LEU A 10 12.38 -14.67 17.57
CA LEU A 10 11.99 -13.63 18.52
C LEU A 10 12.56 -12.27 18.11
N ASP A 11 13.86 -12.20 17.78
CA ASP A 11 14.52 -10.96 17.36
C ASP A 11 13.92 -10.40 16.06
N ALA A 12 13.71 -11.26 15.05
CA ALA A 12 13.11 -10.85 13.78
C ALA A 12 11.66 -10.34 13.95
N ARG A 13 10.92 -10.89 14.92
CA ARG A 13 9.56 -10.44 15.24
C ARG A 13 9.59 -9.08 15.92
N VAL A 14 10.44 -8.90 16.94
CA VAL A 14 10.59 -7.61 17.64
C VAL A 14 11.00 -6.50 16.65
N GLU A 15 11.94 -6.80 15.76
CA GLU A 15 12.34 -5.85 14.71
C GLU A 15 11.16 -5.46 13.80
N SER A 16 10.33 -6.44 13.42
CA SER A 16 9.14 -6.21 12.58
C SER A 16 8.11 -5.33 13.31
N GLU A 17 7.85 -5.58 14.59
CA GLU A 17 6.94 -4.79 15.42
C GLU A 17 7.41 -3.32 15.55
N VAL A 18 8.71 -3.09 15.75
CA VAL A 18 9.28 -1.74 15.79
C VAL A 18 9.13 -1.02 14.44
N ARG A 19 9.43 -1.71 13.33
CA ARG A 19 9.30 -1.14 11.98
C ARG A 19 7.85 -0.80 11.64
N VAL A 20 6.90 -1.68 11.99
CA VAL A 20 5.47 -1.42 11.80
C VAL A 20 5.02 -0.21 12.62
N SER A 21 5.47 -0.11 13.87
CA SER A 21 5.15 1.04 14.74
C SER A 21 5.61 2.37 14.13
N HIS A 22 6.84 2.43 13.60
CA HIS A 22 7.35 3.63 12.92
C HIS A 22 6.57 3.97 11.64
N LEU A 23 6.13 2.96 10.89
CA LEU A 23 5.29 3.17 9.72
C LEU A 23 3.94 3.78 10.10
N LEU A 24 3.28 3.26 11.14
CA LEU A 24 2.00 3.79 11.62
C LEU A 24 2.13 5.23 12.11
N GLN A 25 3.22 5.55 12.82
CA GLN A 25 3.50 6.93 13.23
C GLN A 25 3.66 7.87 12.02
N SER A 26 4.35 7.41 10.97
CA SER A 26 4.48 8.20 9.73
C SER A 26 3.12 8.40 9.03
N LEU A 27 2.22 7.41 9.12
CA LEU A 27 0.84 7.54 8.62
C LEU A 27 0.00 8.52 9.45
N ASP A 28 0.24 8.61 10.76
CA ASP A 28 -0.40 9.60 11.61
C ASP A 28 -0.05 11.02 11.17
N GLU A 29 1.25 11.30 10.95
CA GLU A 29 1.70 12.59 10.44
C GLU A 29 1.06 12.96 9.09
N LEU A 30 0.89 11.97 8.20
CA LEU A 30 0.21 12.17 6.91
C LEU A 30 -1.29 12.42 7.08
N THR A 31 -1.93 11.71 8.03
CA THR A 31 -3.36 11.83 8.30
C THR A 31 -3.68 13.18 8.92
N GLU A 32 -2.87 13.64 9.88
CA GLU A 32 -2.97 14.98 10.46
C GLU A 32 -2.77 16.08 9.42
N LYS A 33 -1.79 15.90 8.53
CA LYS A 33 -1.47 16.89 7.50
C LYS A 33 -2.55 17.04 6.44
N TRP A 34 -3.14 15.93 5.99
CA TRP A 34 -4.00 15.90 4.80
C TRP A 34 -5.47 15.59 5.09
N ASN A 35 -5.81 15.17 6.31
CA ASN A 35 -7.15 14.80 6.74
C ASN A 35 -7.89 13.90 5.72
N PRO A 36 -7.32 12.73 5.37
CA PRO A 36 -7.92 11.82 4.40
C PRO A 36 -9.26 11.29 4.90
N LYS A 37 -10.16 10.95 3.97
CA LYS A 37 -11.47 10.37 4.29
C LYS A 37 -11.50 8.84 4.29
N LEU A 38 -10.45 8.22 3.73
CA LEU A 38 -10.34 6.78 3.52
C LEU A 38 -8.89 6.42 3.22
N VAL A 39 -8.60 5.12 3.25
CA VAL A 39 -7.31 4.54 2.94
C VAL A 39 -7.49 3.52 1.82
N ALA A 40 -6.68 3.64 0.77
CA ALA A 40 -6.61 2.65 -0.30
C ALA A 40 -5.25 1.95 -0.25
N ILE A 41 -5.25 0.62 -0.20
CA ILE A 41 -4.03 -0.18 -0.16
C ILE A 41 -3.97 -1.12 -1.36
N CYS A 42 -2.73 -1.44 -1.77
CA CYS A 42 -2.48 -2.49 -2.72
C CYS A 42 -2.05 -3.75 -1.99
N GLN A 43 -2.76 -4.86 -2.23
CA GLN A 43 -2.42 -6.15 -1.66
C GLN A 43 -1.20 -6.72 -2.39
N PRO A 44 -0.21 -7.24 -1.65
CA PRO A 44 0.88 -7.99 -2.25
C PRO A 44 0.32 -9.22 -2.96
N SER A 45 0.79 -9.46 -4.18
CA SER A 45 0.40 -10.58 -5.02
C SER A 45 1.56 -11.56 -5.22
N GLY A 46 1.28 -12.85 -5.36
CA GLY A 46 2.29 -13.86 -5.73
C GLY A 46 3.10 -14.43 -4.55
N ILE A 47 2.72 -14.11 -3.32
CA ILE A 47 3.29 -14.72 -2.11
C ILE A 47 2.41 -15.93 -1.75
N ASN A 48 2.92 -17.13 -2.01
CA ASN A 48 2.21 -18.39 -1.75
C ASN A 48 2.62 -19.08 -0.44
N TRP A 49 3.36 -18.38 0.41
CA TRP A 49 3.83 -18.89 1.70
C TRP A 49 3.57 -17.85 2.80
N PRO A 50 3.40 -18.26 4.07
CA PRO A 50 3.16 -17.31 5.15
C PRO A 50 4.36 -16.36 5.33
N VAL A 51 4.07 -15.07 5.46
CA VAL A 51 5.06 -14.04 5.75
C VAL A 51 4.60 -13.29 7.01
N PRO A 52 5.01 -13.73 8.21
CA PRO A 52 4.47 -13.21 9.47
C PRO A 52 4.59 -11.70 9.64
N ALA A 53 5.67 -11.09 9.15
CA ALA A 53 5.85 -9.64 9.20
C ALA A 53 4.84 -8.89 8.30
N LEU A 54 4.42 -9.49 7.19
CA LEU A 54 3.39 -8.94 6.32
C LEU A 54 2.01 -9.09 6.96
N ASP A 55 1.72 -10.25 7.57
CA ASP A 55 0.46 -10.47 8.29
C ASP A 55 0.32 -9.49 9.46
N LEU A 56 1.41 -9.26 10.20
CA LEU A 56 1.49 -8.22 11.24
C LEU A 56 1.19 -6.84 10.66
N LEU A 57 1.87 -6.44 9.58
CA LEU A 57 1.65 -5.14 8.95
C LEU A 57 0.18 -4.95 8.51
N LEU A 58 -0.41 -5.95 7.86
CA LEU A 58 -1.80 -5.88 7.39
C LEU A 58 -2.79 -5.78 8.55
N THR A 59 -2.56 -6.55 9.62
CA THR A 59 -3.41 -6.51 10.83
C THR A 59 -3.29 -5.16 11.51
N SER A 60 -2.06 -4.67 11.73
CA SER A 60 -1.81 -3.38 12.37
C SER A 60 -2.34 -2.20 11.54
N LEU A 61 -2.29 -2.26 10.20
CA LEU A 61 -2.91 -1.25 9.33
C LEU A 61 -4.44 -1.25 9.45
N ALA A 62 -5.07 -2.42 9.51
CA ALA A 62 -6.51 -2.54 9.68
C ALA A 62 -6.97 -1.97 11.03
N GLU A 63 -6.26 -2.29 12.11
CA GLU A 63 -6.51 -1.73 13.44
C GLU A 63 -6.29 -0.21 13.49
N TRP A 64 -5.20 0.26 12.89
CA TRP A 64 -4.87 1.69 12.81
C TRP A 64 -5.96 2.49 12.07
N SER A 65 -6.44 1.96 10.93
CA SER A 65 -7.48 2.58 10.11
C SER A 65 -8.83 2.59 10.85
N ALA A 66 -9.19 1.46 11.48
CA ALA A 66 -10.42 1.33 12.26
C ALA A 66 -10.44 2.28 13.46
N GLY A 67 -9.32 2.43 14.17
CA GLY A 67 -9.20 3.36 15.30
C GLY A 67 -9.32 4.84 14.93
N ARG A 68 -9.33 5.18 13.63
CA ARG A 68 -9.45 6.55 13.09
C ARG A 68 -10.71 6.77 12.26
N ASP A 69 -11.63 5.81 12.26
CA ASP A 69 -12.83 5.83 11.42
C ASP A 69 -12.52 6.04 9.93
N LEU A 70 -11.37 5.54 9.46
CA LEU A 70 -10.97 5.58 8.05
C LEU A 70 -11.38 4.28 7.36
N PRO A 71 -12.33 4.29 6.42
CA PRO A 71 -12.65 3.12 5.63
C PRO A 71 -11.44 2.68 4.80
N GLN A 72 -11.11 1.38 4.87
CA GLN A 72 -9.99 0.81 4.14
C GLN A 72 -10.47 0.01 2.93
N PHE A 73 -9.88 0.28 1.77
CA PHE A 73 -10.13 -0.42 0.52
C PHE A 73 -8.86 -1.13 0.05
N SER A 74 -9.02 -2.37 -0.41
CA SER A 74 -7.90 -3.21 -0.85
C SER A 74 -8.04 -3.56 -2.32
N TYR A 75 -6.95 -3.42 -3.06
CA TYR A 75 -6.89 -3.72 -4.49
C TYR A 75 -5.69 -4.61 -4.81
N THR A 76 -5.85 -5.49 -5.77
CA THR A 76 -4.73 -6.26 -6.30
C THR A 76 -3.82 -5.38 -7.16
N VAL A 77 -2.53 -5.72 -7.22
CA VAL A 77 -1.57 -5.08 -8.13
C VAL A 77 -2.06 -5.13 -9.57
N GLN A 78 -2.71 -6.22 -9.97
CA GLN A 78 -3.20 -6.43 -11.32
C GLN A 78 -4.38 -5.51 -11.66
N GLU A 79 -5.32 -5.29 -10.73
CA GLU A 79 -6.40 -4.31 -10.92
C GLU A 79 -5.85 -2.90 -11.16
N VAL A 80 -4.93 -2.45 -10.31
CA VAL A 80 -4.34 -1.11 -10.40
C VAL A 80 -3.55 -0.96 -11.71
N ARG A 81 -2.70 -1.94 -12.07
CA ARG A 81 -1.90 -1.87 -13.30
C ARG A 81 -2.75 -1.89 -14.55
N THR A 82 -3.76 -2.77 -14.61
CA THR A 82 -4.64 -2.86 -15.78
C THR A 82 -5.39 -1.55 -16.00
N ALA A 83 -5.85 -0.91 -14.92
CA ALA A 83 -6.60 0.34 -15.02
C ALA A 83 -5.73 1.55 -15.37
N ILE A 84 -4.46 1.56 -14.97
CA ILE A 84 -3.59 2.74 -15.10
C ILE A 84 -2.65 2.64 -16.30
N ALA A 85 -2.01 1.49 -16.51
CA ALA A 85 -0.95 1.32 -17.50
C ALA A 85 -1.41 0.56 -18.76
N GLU A 86 -2.58 -0.09 -18.73
CA GLU A 86 -3.20 -0.98 -19.73
C GLU A 86 -2.75 -2.45 -19.76
N PRO A 87 -1.47 -2.85 -19.92
CA PRO A 87 -1.14 -4.26 -19.81
C PRO A 87 -0.99 -4.65 -18.32
N PRO A 88 -1.59 -5.77 -17.86
CA PRO A 88 -1.58 -6.18 -16.45
C PRO A 88 -0.17 -6.47 -15.90
N ASN A 89 0.79 -6.75 -16.78
CA ASN A 89 2.19 -7.02 -16.48
C ASN A 89 3.10 -5.78 -16.59
N ALA A 90 2.52 -4.57 -16.62
CA ALA A 90 3.30 -3.34 -16.64
C ALA A 90 4.35 -3.32 -15.50
N SER A 91 5.57 -2.90 -15.84
CA SER A 91 6.64 -2.72 -14.87
C SER A 91 6.31 -1.58 -13.90
N ARG A 92 7.06 -1.50 -12.79
CA ARG A 92 6.91 -0.40 -11.81
C ARG A 92 7.15 0.96 -12.45
N ASP A 93 8.14 1.05 -13.35
CA ASP A 93 8.45 2.28 -14.08
C ASP A 93 7.35 2.65 -15.09
N GLN A 94 6.77 1.65 -15.78
CA GLN A 94 5.65 1.86 -16.69
C GLN A 94 4.41 2.36 -15.93
N LEU A 95 4.10 1.76 -14.77
CA LEU A 95 3.02 2.21 -13.91
C LEU A 95 3.25 3.64 -13.42
N GLY A 96 4.48 3.96 -12.99
CA GLY A 96 4.84 5.30 -12.54
C GLY A 96 4.70 6.33 -13.65
N TYR A 97 5.24 6.04 -14.84
CA TYR A 97 5.13 6.91 -16.01
C TYR A 97 3.67 7.12 -16.44
N ALA A 98 2.86 6.06 -16.50
CA ALA A 98 1.44 6.18 -16.83
C ALA A 98 0.69 7.03 -15.80
N THR A 99 1.00 6.88 -14.51
CA THR A 99 0.43 7.70 -13.44
C THR A 99 0.82 9.18 -13.58
N MET A 100 2.07 9.48 -13.92
CA MET A 100 2.51 10.85 -14.22
C MET A 100 1.72 11.46 -15.39
N LEU A 101 1.52 10.69 -16.47
CA LEU A 101 0.77 11.15 -17.64
C LEU A 101 -0.68 11.46 -17.30
N LEU A 102 -1.37 10.53 -16.61
CA LEU A 102 -2.78 10.68 -16.24
C LEU A 102 -3.03 11.90 -15.35
N LEU A 103 -2.08 12.22 -14.46
CA LEU A 103 -2.22 13.32 -13.50
C LEU A 103 -1.58 14.63 -13.97
N GLY A 104 -0.93 14.66 -15.14
CA GLY A 104 -0.23 15.85 -15.64
C GLY A 104 1.00 16.23 -14.81
N LEU A 105 1.69 15.25 -14.22
CA LEU A 105 2.79 15.43 -13.26
C LEU A 105 4.17 15.02 -13.83
N ILE A 106 4.36 15.09 -15.14
CA ILE A 106 5.64 14.77 -15.79
C ILE A 106 6.76 15.63 -15.17
N GLY A 107 7.88 14.98 -14.82
CA GLY A 107 9.06 15.66 -14.27
C GLY A 107 9.05 15.86 -12.75
N GLN A 108 7.99 15.44 -12.04
CA GLN A 108 7.99 15.44 -10.58
C GLN A 108 8.94 14.36 -10.04
N GLY A 109 9.89 14.77 -9.19
CA GLY A 109 10.84 13.88 -8.55
C GLY A 109 10.18 13.06 -7.44
N ARG A 110 9.73 11.86 -7.76
CA ARG A 110 9.20 10.88 -6.80
C ARG A 110 9.77 9.50 -7.08
N SER A 111 9.88 8.70 -6.02
CA SER A 111 10.27 7.30 -6.09
C SER A 111 9.19 6.43 -6.75
N ALA A 112 9.59 5.23 -7.18
CA ALA A 112 8.65 4.24 -7.72
C ALA A 112 7.55 3.85 -6.70
N HIS A 113 7.87 3.78 -5.40
CA HIS A 113 6.90 3.47 -4.35
C HIS A 113 5.87 4.59 -4.15
N GLU A 114 6.29 5.85 -4.23
CA GLU A 114 5.36 6.97 -4.18
C GLU A 114 4.42 6.97 -5.38
N TRP A 115 4.92 6.71 -6.58
CA TRP A 115 4.06 6.61 -7.76
C TRP A 115 3.09 5.43 -7.67
N GLU A 116 3.50 4.29 -7.13
CA GLU A 116 2.61 3.17 -6.85
C GLU A 116 1.50 3.56 -5.87
N ALA A 117 1.82 4.24 -4.77
CA ALA A 117 0.83 4.72 -3.81
C ALA A 117 -0.16 5.72 -4.44
N ILE A 118 0.34 6.64 -5.28
CA ILE A 118 -0.50 7.59 -6.02
C ILE A 118 -1.41 6.86 -7.02
N ALA A 119 -0.89 5.86 -7.74
CA ALA A 119 -1.67 5.07 -8.69
C ALA A 119 -2.84 4.34 -8.00
N VAL A 120 -2.61 3.78 -6.81
CA VAL A 120 -3.65 3.11 -6.01
C VAL A 120 -4.74 4.10 -5.58
N GLY A 121 -4.34 5.28 -5.08
CA GLY A 121 -5.29 6.34 -4.73
C GLY A 121 -6.10 6.83 -5.94
N HIS A 122 -5.44 6.99 -7.09
CA HIS A 122 -6.12 7.38 -8.33
C HIS A 122 -7.12 6.32 -8.79
N TYR A 123 -6.73 5.04 -8.77
CA TYR A 123 -7.60 3.91 -9.13
C TYR A 123 -8.87 3.85 -8.27
N HIS A 124 -8.76 4.04 -6.96
CA HIS A 124 -9.92 4.12 -6.06
C HIS A 124 -10.90 5.20 -6.53
N LEU A 125 -10.40 6.42 -6.78
CA LEU A 125 -11.22 7.56 -7.19
C LEU A 125 -11.91 7.34 -8.53
N THR A 126 -11.25 6.68 -9.48
CA THR A 126 -11.85 6.40 -10.80
C THR A 126 -12.87 5.28 -10.75
N ARG A 127 -12.65 4.26 -9.91
CA ARG A 127 -13.61 3.17 -9.72
C ARG A 127 -14.91 3.64 -9.06
N GLY A 128 -14.82 4.53 -8.06
CA GLY A 128 -16.00 5.15 -7.44
C GLY A 128 -16.89 5.87 -8.46
N LYS A 129 -16.27 6.65 -9.35
CA LYS A 129 -16.99 7.35 -10.43
C LYS A 129 -17.64 6.39 -11.44
N GLN A 130 -17.02 5.25 -11.72
CA GLN A 130 -17.60 4.24 -12.61
C GLN A 130 -18.80 3.52 -11.97
N ALA A 131 -18.79 3.33 -10.65
CA ALA A 131 -19.91 2.74 -9.92
C ALA A 131 -21.11 3.71 -9.77
N GLU A 132 -20.86 5.02 -9.72
CA GLU A 132 -21.92 6.05 -9.68
C GLU A 132 -22.57 6.30 -11.05
N ALA A 133 -21.87 5.95 -12.15
CA ALA A 133 -22.34 6.13 -13.53
C ALA A 133 -23.07 4.90 -14.11
N ALA A 134 -23.16 3.81 -13.35
CA ALA A 134 -23.81 2.55 -13.73
C ALA A 134 -25.16 2.39 -13.03
#